data_AF-A0A3M5P9B9-F1
#
_entry.id   AF-A0A3M5P9B9-F1
#
_cell.length_a   1.000
_cell.length_b   1.000
_cell.length_c   1.000
_cell.angle_alpha   90.00
_cell.angle_beta   90.00
_cell.angle_gamma   90.00
#
_symmetry.space_group_name_H-M   'P 1'
#
loop_
_entity.id
_entity.type
_entity.pdbx_description
1 polymer ?
#
loop_
_entity_poly.entity_id
_entity_poly.type
_entity_poly.pdbx_seq_one_letter_code
_entity_poly.pdbx_strand_id
1 'polypeptide(L)'
;MPQVIFLPHAEHCPDGLVVEAQTGTSILELAHEHHIEIESACGGVCACTTCHCIIREGFNSLNEADELEEDMLDKAWGLEAHSRLSCQAIVGTEDLTVEIPKYSLNHAAEAPH
;
A
#
# COMPACT_ATOMS: atom_id res chain seq x y z
N MET A 1 -18.39 2.06 -8.09
CA MET A 1 -16.95 1.83 -7.88
C MET A 1 -16.58 2.61 -6.64
N PRO A 2 -15.98 1.98 -5.63
CA PRO A 2 -15.51 2.71 -4.46
C PRO A 2 -14.46 3.75 -4.86
N GLN A 3 -14.34 4.80 -4.04
CA GLN A 3 -13.28 5.78 -4.15
C GLN A 3 -12.08 5.36 -3.31
N VAL A 4 -10.87 5.55 -3.84
CA VAL A 4 -9.63 5.40 -3.09
C VAL A 4 -8.96 6.76 -3.01
N ILE A 5 -8.73 7.22 -1.79
CA ILE A 5 -8.10 8.49 -1.47
C ILE A 5 -6.67 8.19 -1.02
N PHE A 6 -5.69 8.52 -1.85
CA PHE A 6 -4.28 8.55 -1.45
C PHE A 6 -4.01 9.88 -0.75
N LEU A 7 -3.61 9.82 0.52
CA LEU A 7 -3.24 11.01 1.27
C LEU A 7 -1.96 11.66 0.70
N PRO A 8 -1.79 12.99 0.89
CA PRO A 8 -0.59 13.69 0.46
C PRO A 8 0.70 13.05 0.99
N HIS A 9 1.63 12.76 0.09
CA HIS A 9 2.95 12.22 0.36
C HIS A 9 4.02 12.97 -0.43
N ALA A 10 5.04 13.50 0.24
CA ALA A 10 6.03 14.41 -0.36
C ALA A 10 6.75 13.84 -1.60
N GLU A 11 6.96 12.52 -1.66
CA GLU A 11 7.74 11.87 -2.73
C GLU A 11 6.86 11.19 -3.78
N HIS A 12 5.70 10.67 -3.38
CA HIS A 12 4.90 9.75 -4.22
C HIS A 12 3.58 10.37 -4.68
N CYS A 13 3.02 11.31 -3.90
CA CYS A 13 1.72 11.90 -4.18
C CYS A 13 1.59 13.27 -3.49
N PRO A 14 2.34 14.32 -3.90
CA PRO A 14 2.50 15.55 -3.10
C PRO A 14 1.20 16.25 -2.70
N ASP A 15 0.20 16.22 -3.58
CA ASP A 15 -1.10 16.89 -3.37
C ASP A 15 -2.20 15.91 -2.90
N GLY A 16 -1.87 14.63 -2.72
CA GLY A 16 -2.86 13.57 -2.59
C GLY A 16 -3.58 13.29 -3.91
N LEU A 17 -4.38 12.24 -3.93
CA LEU A 17 -5.15 11.87 -5.13
C LEU A 17 -6.42 11.13 -4.76
N VAL A 18 -7.51 11.40 -5.47
CA VAL A 18 -8.77 10.67 -5.36
C VAL A 18 -9.08 10.00 -6.69
N VAL A 19 -9.28 8.69 -6.68
CA VAL A 19 -9.54 7.88 -7.88
C VAL A 19 -10.69 6.92 -7.66
N GLU A 20 -11.37 6.53 -8.72
CA GLU A 20 -12.31 5.43 -8.69
C GLU A 20 -11.56 4.11 -8.85
N ALA A 21 -11.90 3.12 -8.02
CA ALA A 21 -11.27 1.81 -8.06
C ALA A 21 -12.28 0.73 -8.48
N GLN A 22 -11.80 -0.24 -9.25
CA GLN A 22 -12.56 -1.46 -9.48
C GLN A 22 -12.38 -2.41 -8.29
N THR A 23 -13.48 -2.94 -7.76
CA THR A 23 -13.43 -4.01 -6.76
C THR A 23 -12.64 -5.19 -7.30
N GLY A 24 -11.73 -5.73 -6.48
CA GLY A 24 -10.84 -6.82 -6.86
C GLY A 24 -9.45 -6.39 -7.35
N THR A 25 -9.22 -5.10 -7.59
CA THR A 25 -7.88 -4.57 -7.91
C THR A 25 -7.08 -4.38 -6.62
N SER A 26 -5.76 -4.61 -6.66
CA SER A 26 -4.89 -4.30 -5.52
C SER A 26 -4.63 -2.79 -5.39
N ILE A 27 -4.38 -2.31 -4.17
CA ILE A 27 -4.03 -0.89 -3.95
C ILE A 27 -2.73 -0.53 -4.69
N LEU A 28 -1.77 -1.44 -4.81
CA LEU A 28 -0.52 -1.22 -5.53
C LEU A 28 -0.75 -1.00 -7.03
N GLU A 29 -1.53 -1.88 -7.68
CA GLU A 29 -1.84 -1.74 -9.10
C GLU A 29 -2.55 -0.41 -9.37
N LEU A 30 -3.54 -0.07 -8.55
CA LEU A 30 -4.25 1.21 -8.65
C LEU A 30 -3.32 2.41 -8.48
N ALA A 31 -2.37 2.35 -7.53
CA ALA A 31 -1.38 3.40 -7.34
C ALA A 31 -0.52 3.60 -8.60
N HIS A 32 -0.01 2.51 -9.18
CA HIS A 32 0.83 2.54 -10.38
C HIS A 32 0.06 3.02 -11.62
N GLU A 33 -1.19 2.60 -11.81
CA GLU A 33 -2.07 3.09 -12.88
C GLU A 33 -2.23 4.63 -12.86
N HIS A 34 -2.11 5.22 -11.68
CA HIS A 34 -2.24 6.65 -11.45
C HIS A 34 -0.90 7.38 -11.17
N HIS A 35 0.22 6.74 -11.51
CA HIS A 35 1.58 7.31 -11.38
C HIS A 35 2.00 7.63 -9.93
N ILE A 36 1.40 6.96 -8.95
CA ILE A 36 1.86 6.95 -7.57
C ILE A 36 2.85 5.79 -7.43
N GLU A 37 4.14 6.12 -7.52
CA GLU A 37 5.24 5.16 -7.55
C GLU A 37 5.55 4.58 -6.16
N ILE A 38 4.65 3.74 -5.63
CA ILE A 38 4.92 2.94 -4.43
C ILE A 38 5.92 1.85 -4.81
N GLU A 39 6.99 1.73 -4.03
CA GLU A 39 8.02 0.73 -4.30
C GLU A 39 7.50 -0.71 -4.11
N SER A 40 7.94 -1.61 -4.99
CA SER A 40 7.55 -3.02 -4.97
C SER A 40 8.74 -3.93 -5.26
N ALA A 41 9.74 -3.94 -4.37
CA ALA A 41 11.03 -4.60 -4.59
C ALA A 41 10.93 -6.10 -4.91
N CYS A 42 9.95 -6.82 -4.34
CA CYS A 42 9.71 -8.24 -4.65
C CYS A 42 8.82 -8.47 -5.88
N GLY A 43 8.35 -7.42 -6.56
CA GLY A 43 7.39 -7.54 -7.67
C GLY A 43 5.96 -7.88 -7.24
N GLY A 44 5.58 -7.56 -6.00
CA GLY A 44 4.20 -7.77 -5.52
C GLY A 44 3.87 -9.18 -5.03
N VAL A 45 4.87 -10.03 -4.78
CA VAL A 45 4.69 -11.45 -4.40
C VAL A 45 4.78 -11.72 -2.90
N CYS A 46 4.42 -10.73 -2.06
CA CYS A 46 4.42 -10.85 -0.59
C CYS A 46 5.77 -11.28 0.04
N ALA A 47 6.89 -10.73 -0.45
CA ALA A 47 8.23 -11.10 0.03
C ALA A 47 9.12 -9.90 0.43
N CYS A 48 8.54 -8.71 0.57
CA CYS A 48 9.20 -7.50 1.08
C CYS A 48 8.17 -6.56 1.73
N THR A 49 8.63 -5.48 2.36
CA THR A 49 7.77 -4.46 3.00
C THR A 49 7.77 -3.10 2.29
N THR A 50 8.41 -3.01 1.12
CA THR A 50 8.55 -1.74 0.38
C THR A 50 7.21 -1.14 -0.07
N CYS A 51 6.20 -1.99 -0.26
CA CYS A 51 4.84 -1.58 -0.65
C CYS A 51 3.89 -1.35 0.54
N HIS A 52 4.42 -1.26 1.76
CA HIS A 52 3.63 -1.03 2.98
C HIS A 52 2.79 0.25 2.84
N CYS A 53 1.53 0.14 3.23
CA CYS A 53 0.57 1.24 3.31
C CYS A 53 -0.25 1.11 4.58
N ILE A 54 -0.88 2.21 5.00
CA ILE A 54 -1.76 2.23 6.17
C ILE A 54 -3.14 2.65 5.72
N ILE A 55 -4.14 1.85 6.06
CA ILE A 55 -5.53 2.09 5.70
C ILE A 55 -6.18 2.90 6.82
N ARG A 56 -6.37 4.20 6.57
CA ARG A 56 -6.95 5.13 7.53
C ARG A 56 -8.46 4.99 7.62
N GLU A 57 -9.11 4.66 6.50
CA GLU A 57 -10.56 4.41 6.42
C GLU A 57 -10.85 3.23 5.49
N GLY A 58 -11.89 2.46 5.80
CA GLY A 58 -12.34 1.33 4.98
C GLY A 58 -11.57 0.02 5.14
N PHE A 59 -10.66 -0.08 6.12
CA PHE A 59 -9.82 -1.28 6.36
C PHE A 59 -10.60 -2.60 6.40
N ASN A 60 -11.74 -2.63 7.10
CA ASN A 60 -12.57 -3.84 7.24
C ASN A 60 -13.27 -4.27 5.95
N SER A 61 -13.22 -3.46 4.88
CA SER A 61 -13.80 -3.81 3.58
C SER A 61 -12.82 -4.57 2.67
N LEU A 62 -11.53 -4.59 3.03
CA LEU A 62 -10.50 -5.34 2.31
C LEU A 62 -10.62 -6.84 2.57
N ASN A 63 -9.94 -7.65 1.75
CA ASN A 63 -9.63 -9.02 2.12
C ASN A 63 -8.82 -9.06 3.42
N GLU A 64 -8.96 -10.13 4.20
CA GLU A 64 -8.09 -10.41 5.34
C GLU A 64 -6.63 -10.56 4.87
N ALA A 65 -5.69 -10.12 5.70
CA ALA A 65 -4.27 -10.43 5.53
C ALA A 65 -4.06 -11.92 5.80
N ASP A 66 -3.21 -12.57 5.01
CA ASP A 66 -2.81 -13.94 5.29
C ASP A 66 -1.59 -13.99 6.23
N GLU A 67 -1.25 -15.19 6.70
CA GLU A 67 -0.12 -15.39 7.62
C GLU A 67 1.21 -14.86 7.05
N LEU A 68 1.40 -14.95 5.72
CA LEU A 68 2.62 -14.48 5.07
C LEU A 68 2.69 -12.95 5.05
N GLU A 69 1.56 -12.29 4.77
CA GLU A 69 1.46 -10.83 4.86
C GLU A 69 1.74 -10.34 6.28
N GLU A 70 1.16 -11.00 7.30
CA GLU A 70 1.41 -10.67 8.71
C GLU A 70 2.89 -10.82 9.08
N ASP A 71 3.52 -11.94 8.70
CA ASP A 71 4.95 -12.21 8.92
C ASP A 71 5.87 -11.17 8.25
N MET A 72 5.41 -10.56 7.16
CA MET A 72 6.13 -9.50 6.48
C MET A 72 5.89 -8.14 7.13
N LEU A 73 4.65 -7.84 7.53
CA LEU A 73 4.29 -6.59 8.22
C LEU A 73 5.04 -6.43 9.55
N ASP A 74 5.34 -7.50 10.26
CA ASP A 74 6.20 -7.47 11.47
C ASP A 74 7.61 -6.89 11.22
N LYS A 75 8.05 -6.86 9.96
CA LYS A 75 9.34 -6.30 9.53
C LYS A 75 9.20 -4.90 8.94
N ALA A 76 7.98 -4.37 8.83
CA ALA A 76 7.73 -3.07 8.24
C ALA A 76 8.15 -1.94 9.19
N TRP A 77 8.64 -0.85 8.62
CA TRP A 77 8.87 0.38 9.38
C TRP A 77 7.52 1.04 9.68
N GLY A 78 7.32 1.51 10.93
CA GLY A 78 6.10 2.24 11.27
C GLY A 78 4.83 1.38 11.20
N LEU A 79 4.93 0.09 11.58
CA LEU A 79 3.77 -0.80 11.64
C LEU A 79 2.66 -0.22 12.55
N GLU A 80 1.45 -0.21 12.02
CA GLU A 80 0.21 0.19 12.70
C GLU A 80 -0.88 -0.89 12.56
N ALA A 81 -1.94 -0.81 13.38
CA ALA A 81 -3.03 -1.79 13.42
C ALA A 81 -3.77 -1.99 12.09
N HIS A 82 -3.80 -0.96 11.22
CA HIS A 82 -4.43 -1.04 9.90
C HIS A 82 -3.40 -1.03 8.75
N SER A 83 -2.19 -1.52 9.03
CA SER A 83 -1.18 -1.68 8.00
C SER A 83 -1.51 -2.83 7.07
N ARG A 84 -1.18 -2.66 5.80
CA ARG A 84 -1.27 -3.69 4.76
C ARG A 84 -0.09 -3.58 3.81
N LEU A 85 0.24 -4.69 3.15
CA LEU A 85 1.05 -4.64 1.94
C LEU A 85 0.12 -4.26 0.78
N SER A 86 0.34 -3.11 0.15
CA SER A 86 -0.57 -2.61 -0.91
C SER A 86 -0.72 -3.58 -2.08
N CYS A 87 0.26 -4.46 -2.33
CA CYS A 87 0.15 -5.53 -3.32
C CYS A 87 -0.80 -6.67 -2.94
N GLN A 88 -1.09 -6.85 -1.65
CA GLN A 88 -2.00 -7.88 -1.13
C GLN A 88 -3.35 -7.31 -0.66
N ALA A 89 -3.43 -5.99 -0.47
CA ALA A 89 -4.65 -5.27 -0.12
C ALA A 89 -5.56 -5.12 -1.35
N ILE A 90 -6.62 -5.92 -1.40
CA ILE A 90 -7.59 -5.95 -2.49
C ILE A 90 -8.77 -5.04 -2.16
N VAL A 91 -9.07 -4.11 -3.06
CA VAL A 91 -10.17 -3.15 -2.90
C VAL A 91 -11.50 -3.90 -2.86
N GLY A 92 -12.26 -3.66 -1.79
CA GLY A 92 -13.60 -4.19 -1.59
C GLY A 92 -14.70 -3.33 -2.22
N THR A 93 -15.79 -3.12 -1.49
CA THR A 93 -16.97 -2.37 -1.95
C THR A 93 -17.12 -1.00 -1.30
N GLU A 94 -16.31 -0.67 -0.29
CA GLU A 94 -16.35 0.60 0.43
C GLU A 94 -15.18 1.50 0.02
N ASP A 95 -15.35 2.79 0.24
CA ASP A 95 -14.31 3.78 -0.01
C ASP A 95 -13.13 3.58 0.94
N LEU A 96 -11.92 3.85 0.45
CA LEU A 96 -10.68 3.68 1.20
C LEU A 96 -9.93 5.01 1.33
N THR A 97 -9.30 5.22 2.48
CA THR A 97 -8.25 6.24 2.63
C THR A 97 -6.92 5.55 2.90
N VAL A 98 -5.96 5.76 2.00
CA VAL A 98 -4.64 5.10 1.99
C VAL A 98 -3.56 6.12 2.31
N GLU A 99 -2.73 5.83 3.30
CA GLU A 99 -1.52 6.57 3.62
C GLU A 99 -0.28 5.78 3.20
N ILE A 100 0.64 6.45 2.51
CA ILE A 100 1.96 5.92 2.21
C ILE A 100 2.89 6.33 3.37
N PRO A 101 3.54 5.37 4.05
CA PRO A 101 4.48 5.67 5.12
C PRO A 101 5.65 6.51 4.62
N LYS A 102 6.14 7.40 5.49
CA LYS A 102 7.26 8.30 5.15
C LYS A 102 8.56 7.57 4.79
N TYR A 103 8.75 6.36 5.32
CA TYR A 103 9.94 5.54 5.08
C TYR A 103 9.53 4.08 4.87
N SER A 104 10.26 3.39 4.00
CA SER A 104 10.17 1.94 3.83
C SER A 104 11.56 1.32 4.00
N LEU A 105 11.60 0.05 4.38
CA LEU A 105 12.85 -0.72 4.44
C LEU A 105 13.01 -1.48 3.12
N ASN A 106 13.92 -1.02 2.27
CA ASN A 106 14.32 -1.78 1.09
C ASN A 106 15.69 -2.46 1.31
N HIS A 107 15.68 -3.75 1.60
CA HIS A 107 16.89 -4.56 1.77
C HIS A 107 17.63 -4.88 0.45
N ALA A 108 16.97 -4.67 -0.70
CA ALA A 108 17.58 -4.84 -2.02
C ALA A 108 18.23 -3.54 -2.54
N ALA A 109 17.99 -2.40 -1.89
CA ALA A 109 18.62 -1.14 -2.26
C ALA A 109 20.12 -1.21 -1.98
N GLU A 110 20.94 -1.07 -3.04
CA GLU A 110 22.38 -0.93 -2.91
C GLU A 110 22.71 0.43 -2.27
N ALA A 111 23.74 0.48 -1.42
CA ALA A 111 24.21 1.74 -0.87
C ALA A 111 24.73 2.63 -2.01
N PRO A 112 24.40 3.93 -2.02
CA PRO A 112 24.90 4.83 -3.06
C PRO A 112 26.44 4.85 -3.00
N HIS A 113 27.06 4.55 -4.14
CA HIS A 113 28.51 4.61 -4.35
C HIS A 113 29.01 6.05 -4.46
#